data_AF-A0A7J5A7N1-F1
#
_entry.id   AF-A0A7J5A7N1-F1
#
_cell.length_a   1.000
_cell.length_b   1.000
_cell.length_c   1.000
_cell.angle_alpha   90.00
_cell.angle_beta   90.00
_cell.angle_gamma   90.00
#
_symmetry.space_group_name_H-M   'P 1'
#
loop_
_entity.id
_entity.type
_entity.pdbx_description
1 polymer ?
#
loop_
_entity_poly.entity_id
_entity_poly.type
_entity_poly.pdbx_seq_one_letter_code
_entity_poly.pdbx_strand_id
1 'polypeptide(L)'
;MRDRRVVALWSVFALLAAASSALVTLRPDRLSDLHIYRGALLHLQAGRPLYEFAAENGGPFTYPPFAALVLWPVSAVAEGVVQGVWLALICLAVVAIAVPVGRVLAGGPRRHLVVPAVACALMLSAPVQSNLRFGQVSVFIVLLALLDGMGVPPARLRGVLVGVAAAIKLTPLLFVVYFLVTGRYRDAGRAVVTFLACAALGAVVLPAESWTYWTEAVRNTSRIGNLASLGNQSVHGMLLRLGLDQASLPLLWAALVAAVCAVALLRARHLAAHGRPGHAAVLVGCATVAASPVSWTHHQIWPVLAAMLLIGADGVARRVAGGALLVTMVVSLGVALRPVSTTSGVQFLLENARALGVAVLCLAGFGGAALAAAGAGRRTPATRGWLRVGTTAALAVAFFAVQPLPAGADPTFKAYALSDVANPRYFFVCRGPAECAAYGTDAPVTFGTRREKTKVRVNGVVSPAVARLEYHSAPGGAPRVIPLLAPYPGLRTFSFRSATMTHGRLVAYAADGSPIATYDEELAAALAVSGAPRNGAPPADP
;
A
#
# COMPACT_ATOMS: atom_id res chain seq x y z
N MET A 1 35.04 22.28 -19.39
CA MET A 1 34.72 20.94 -19.94
C MET A 1 33.52 20.37 -19.18
N ARG A 2 32.37 20.14 -19.83
CA ARG A 2 31.23 19.46 -19.19
C ARG A 2 31.64 18.03 -18.82
N ASP A 3 31.50 17.65 -17.55
CA ASP A 3 31.75 16.28 -17.11
C ASP A 3 30.81 15.33 -17.87
N ARG A 4 31.40 14.46 -18.71
CA ARG A 4 30.66 13.52 -19.56
C ARG A 4 29.74 12.60 -18.75
N ARG A 5 30.09 12.33 -17.48
CA ARG A 5 29.28 11.49 -16.57
C ARG A 5 27.97 12.18 -16.18
N VAL A 6 28.00 13.49 -15.97
CA VAL A 6 26.79 14.28 -15.66
C VAL A 6 25.83 14.25 -16.84
N VAL A 7 26.36 14.45 -18.05
CA VAL A 7 25.57 14.37 -19.28
C VAL A 7 24.97 12.97 -19.45
N ALA A 8 25.78 11.92 -19.28
CA ALA A 8 25.31 10.54 -19.38
C ALA A 8 24.17 10.23 -18.39
N LEU A 9 24.28 10.64 -17.12
CA LEU A 9 23.22 10.40 -16.13
C LEU A 9 21.93 11.15 -16.45
N TRP A 10 22.02 12.40 -16.93
CA TRP A 10 20.83 13.13 -17.39
C TRP A 10 20.21 12.52 -18.64
N SER A 11 21.02 12.01 -19.57
CA SER A 11 20.52 11.27 -20.74
C SER A 11 19.81 9.99 -20.30
N VAL A 12 20.36 9.25 -19.34
CA VAL A 12 19.69 8.06 -18.76
C VAL A 12 18.38 8.47 -18.10
N PHE A 13 18.34 9.53 -17.30
CA PHE A 13 17.10 10.03 -16.71
C PHE A 13 16.05 10.38 -17.79
N ALA A 14 16.45 11.11 -18.83
CA ALA A 14 15.56 11.51 -19.91
C ALA A 14 14.99 10.28 -20.65
N LEU A 15 15.84 9.28 -20.94
CA LEU A 15 15.40 8.02 -21.55
C LEU A 15 14.42 7.26 -20.66
N LEU A 16 14.70 7.16 -19.36
CA LEU A 16 13.81 6.51 -18.40
C LEU A 16 12.47 7.24 -18.30
N ALA A 17 12.49 8.57 -18.20
CA ALA A 17 11.29 9.40 -18.13
C ALA A 17 10.42 9.27 -19.39
N ALA A 18 11.04 9.33 -20.57
CA ALA A 18 10.37 9.17 -21.85
C ALA A 18 9.78 7.76 -22.02
N ALA A 19 10.58 6.72 -21.75
CA ALA A 19 10.13 5.33 -21.84
C ALA A 19 8.99 5.04 -20.87
N SER A 20 9.11 5.46 -19.60
CA SER A 20 8.03 5.29 -18.61
C SER A 20 6.76 6.03 -19.01
N SER A 21 6.87 7.25 -19.53
CA SER A 21 5.71 8.03 -19.98
C SER A 21 5.03 7.38 -21.19
N ALA A 22 5.81 6.93 -22.17
CA ALA A 22 5.29 6.20 -23.34
C ALA A 22 4.64 4.86 -22.94
N LEU A 23 5.23 4.11 -22.02
CA LEU A 23 4.62 2.89 -21.52
C LEU A 23 3.30 3.16 -20.79
N VAL A 24 3.19 4.29 -20.08
CA VAL A 24 1.93 4.71 -19.44
C VAL A 24 0.88 5.04 -20.48
N THR A 25 1.20 5.77 -21.55
CA THR A 25 0.20 6.16 -22.57
C THR A 25 -0.37 4.96 -23.33
N LEU A 26 0.36 3.84 -23.39
CA LEU A 26 -0.11 2.58 -23.97
C LEU A 26 -1.05 1.79 -23.06
N ARG A 27 -1.23 2.19 -21.80
CA ARG A 27 -2.09 1.45 -20.85
C ARG A 27 -3.57 1.77 -21.05
N PRO A 28 -4.46 0.78 -20.88
CA PRO A 28 -5.90 1.02 -20.79
C PRO A 28 -6.25 1.89 -19.58
N ASP A 29 -5.60 1.65 -18.44
CA ASP A 29 -5.84 2.34 -17.16
C ASP A 29 -4.95 3.59 -16.95
N ARG A 30 -4.43 4.15 -18.04
CA ARG A 30 -3.49 5.28 -18.01
C ARG A 30 -4.10 6.49 -17.31
N LEU A 31 -3.30 7.14 -16.48
CA LEU A 31 -3.62 8.41 -15.83
C LEU A 31 -4.99 8.41 -15.15
N SER A 32 -5.40 7.27 -14.58
CA SER A 32 -6.77 7.06 -14.08
C SER A 32 -7.20 8.05 -12.99
N ASP A 33 -6.29 8.48 -12.12
CA ASP A 33 -6.63 9.48 -11.10
C ASP A 33 -6.71 10.89 -11.71
N LEU A 34 -5.91 11.20 -12.73
CA LEU A 34 -6.07 12.45 -13.50
C LEU A 34 -7.43 12.48 -14.22
N HIS A 35 -7.91 11.36 -14.74
CA HIS A 35 -9.26 11.25 -15.30
C HIS A 35 -10.32 11.48 -14.22
N ILE A 36 -10.13 10.97 -13.00
CA ILE A 36 -11.02 11.27 -11.85
C ILE A 36 -11.04 12.77 -11.57
N TYR A 37 -9.87 13.43 -11.52
CA TYR A 37 -9.80 14.87 -11.24
C TYR A 37 -10.54 15.66 -12.32
N ARG A 38 -10.25 15.36 -13.58
CA ARG A 38 -10.89 16.03 -14.71
C ARG A 38 -12.39 15.78 -14.75
N GLY A 39 -12.81 14.52 -14.60
CA GLY A 39 -14.21 14.11 -14.61
C GLY A 39 -15.02 14.75 -13.48
N ALA A 40 -14.49 14.75 -12.25
CA ALA A 40 -15.14 15.39 -11.11
C ALA A 40 -15.32 16.90 -11.32
N LEU A 41 -14.32 17.58 -11.90
CA LEU A 41 -14.41 19.01 -12.21
C LEU A 41 -15.42 19.31 -13.32
N LEU A 42 -15.49 18.48 -14.37
CA LEU A 42 -16.52 18.61 -15.41
C LEU A 42 -17.92 18.32 -14.86
N HIS A 43 -18.03 17.36 -13.95
CA HIS A 43 -19.28 17.04 -13.26
C HIS A 43 -19.76 18.24 -12.43
N LEU A 44 -18.84 18.88 -11.72
CA LEU A 44 -19.09 20.12 -10.96
C LEU A 44 -19.48 21.29 -11.88
N GLN A 45 -18.81 21.46 -13.03
CA GLN A 45 -19.18 22.46 -14.04
C GLN A 45 -20.58 22.26 -14.62
N ALA A 46 -21.04 21.01 -14.69
CA ALA A 46 -22.40 20.68 -15.08
C ALA A 46 -23.44 20.89 -13.97
N GLY A 47 -23.07 21.53 -12.86
CA GLY A 47 -23.95 21.87 -11.74
C GLY A 47 -24.25 20.71 -10.80
N ARG A 48 -23.45 19.63 -10.82
CA ARG A 48 -23.66 18.44 -9.99
C ARG A 48 -22.63 18.37 -8.83
N PRO A 49 -22.96 17.75 -7.68
CA PRO A 49 -22.07 17.75 -6.52
C PRO A 49 -20.73 17.05 -6.78
N LEU A 50 -19.63 17.65 -6.32
CA LEU A 50 -18.26 17.16 -6.58
C LEU A 50 -18.05 15.75 -5.99
N TYR A 51 -18.59 15.49 -4.80
CA TYR A 51 -18.38 14.25 -4.06
C TYR A 51 -19.35 13.12 -4.43
N GLU A 52 -20.31 13.37 -5.33
CA GLU A 52 -21.18 12.34 -5.93
C GLU A 52 -20.60 11.76 -7.22
N PHE A 53 -19.55 12.38 -7.77
CA PHE A 53 -18.87 11.88 -8.95
C PHE A 53 -18.18 10.53 -8.69
N ALA A 54 -18.43 9.58 -9.58
CA ALA A 54 -17.67 8.34 -9.71
C ALA A 54 -17.18 8.18 -11.15
N ALA A 55 -15.89 7.93 -11.33
CA ALA A 55 -15.33 7.60 -12.64
C ALA A 55 -15.77 6.19 -13.09
N GLU A 56 -15.49 5.84 -14.36
CA GLU A 56 -15.81 4.52 -14.94
C GLU A 56 -15.21 3.36 -14.16
N ASN A 57 -14.05 3.56 -13.52
CA ASN A 57 -13.41 2.57 -12.65
C ASN A 57 -13.97 2.56 -11.22
N GLY A 58 -15.03 3.31 -10.94
CA GLY A 58 -15.65 3.49 -9.63
C GLY A 58 -14.91 4.43 -8.68
N GLY A 59 -13.81 5.06 -9.11
CA GLY A 59 -13.01 5.94 -8.27
C GLY A 59 -13.67 7.30 -8.03
N PRO A 60 -13.83 7.75 -6.77
CA PRO A 60 -14.42 9.05 -6.46
C PRO A 60 -13.37 10.16 -6.29
N PHE A 61 -13.82 11.41 -6.28
CA PHE A 61 -13.02 12.53 -5.82
C PHE A 61 -12.86 12.50 -4.28
N THR A 62 -11.62 12.63 -3.78
CA THR A 62 -11.30 12.39 -2.36
C THR A 62 -10.56 13.55 -1.66
N TYR A 63 -10.33 14.65 -2.37
CA TYR A 63 -9.53 15.77 -1.86
C TYR A 63 -10.41 16.89 -1.26
N PRO A 64 -9.84 17.77 -0.41
CA PRO A 64 -10.53 18.98 0.03
C PRO A 64 -10.94 19.87 -1.17
N PRO A 65 -11.96 20.72 -1.02
CA PRO A 65 -12.45 21.59 -2.10
C PRO A 65 -11.40 22.53 -2.68
N PHE A 66 -10.43 22.99 -1.87
CA PHE A 66 -9.32 23.80 -2.37
C PHE A 66 -8.50 23.06 -3.45
N ALA A 67 -8.39 21.73 -3.38
CA ALA A 67 -7.75 20.95 -4.43
C ALA A 67 -8.50 21.06 -5.76
N ALA A 68 -9.84 21.12 -5.75
CA ALA A 68 -10.63 21.31 -6.96
C ALA A 68 -10.33 22.66 -7.62
N LEU A 69 -10.11 23.71 -6.82
CA LEU A 69 -9.71 25.03 -7.33
C LEU A 69 -8.32 24.99 -7.97
N VAL A 70 -7.35 24.35 -7.31
CA VAL A 70 -5.98 24.20 -7.84
C VAL A 70 -5.97 23.36 -9.12
N LEU A 71 -6.79 22.32 -9.18
CA LEU A 71 -6.91 21.42 -10.33
C LEU A 71 -7.83 21.96 -11.42
N TRP A 72 -8.58 23.03 -11.19
CA TRP A 72 -9.54 23.59 -12.15
C TRP A 72 -9.00 23.72 -13.59
N PRO A 73 -7.75 24.16 -13.84
CA PRO A 73 -7.21 24.27 -15.20
C PRO A 73 -7.17 22.95 -15.99
N VAL A 74 -7.14 21.78 -15.32
CA VAL A 74 -7.22 20.46 -15.97
C VAL A 74 -8.54 20.25 -16.73
N SER A 75 -9.62 20.92 -16.30
CA SER A 75 -10.91 20.83 -16.98
C SER A 75 -11.01 21.71 -18.25
N ALA A 76 -10.17 22.75 -18.35
CA ALA A 76 -10.31 23.81 -19.35
C ALA A 76 -9.65 23.52 -20.70
N VAL A 77 -8.84 22.46 -20.80
CA VAL A 77 -8.10 22.12 -22.03
C VAL A 77 -8.36 20.67 -22.45
N ALA A 78 -8.04 20.37 -23.71
CA ALA A 78 -8.22 19.04 -24.30
C ALA A 78 -7.46 17.97 -23.50
N GLU A 79 -8.11 16.84 -23.26
CA GLU A 79 -7.61 15.79 -22.37
C GLU A 79 -6.22 15.28 -22.77
N GLY A 80 -5.97 15.04 -24.06
CA GLY A 80 -4.65 14.62 -24.54
C GLY A 80 -3.53 15.63 -24.21
N VAL A 81 -3.84 16.94 -24.25
CA VAL A 81 -2.89 17.99 -23.87
C VAL A 81 -2.64 17.97 -22.37
N VAL A 82 -3.70 17.85 -21.55
CA VAL A 82 -3.55 17.71 -20.10
C VAL A 82 -2.65 16.53 -19.77
N GLN A 83 -2.90 15.36 -20.37
CA GLN A 83 -2.15 14.14 -20.09
C GLN A 83 -0.64 14.32 -20.37
N GLY A 84 -0.30 14.90 -21.53
CA GLY A 84 1.09 15.18 -21.89
C GLY A 84 1.77 16.19 -20.95
N VAL A 85 1.09 17.31 -20.67
CA VAL A 85 1.59 18.33 -19.75
C VAL A 85 1.76 17.77 -18.34
N TRP A 86 0.81 16.97 -17.86
CA TRP A 86 0.83 16.40 -16.52
C TRP A 86 1.99 15.41 -16.32
N LEU A 87 2.25 14.55 -17.31
CA LEU A 87 3.42 13.66 -17.30
C LEU A 87 4.72 14.46 -17.24
N ALA A 88 4.84 15.52 -18.05
CA ALA A 88 6.01 16.40 -18.02
C ALA A 88 6.20 17.08 -16.65
N LEU A 89 5.10 17.55 -16.03
CA LEU A 89 5.13 18.15 -14.69
C LEU A 89 5.55 17.14 -13.61
N ILE A 90 5.11 15.88 -13.70
CA ILE A 90 5.57 14.82 -12.79
C ILE A 90 7.08 14.60 -12.95
N CYS A 91 7.59 14.49 -14.18
CA CYS A 91 9.02 14.34 -14.43
C CYS A 91 9.83 15.55 -13.91
N LEU A 92 9.32 16.77 -14.08
CA LEU A 92 9.92 17.97 -13.53
C LEU A 92 9.92 17.98 -12.00
N ALA A 93 8.82 17.55 -11.37
CA ALA A 93 8.74 17.44 -9.92
C ALA A 93 9.74 16.42 -9.36
N VAL A 94 9.98 15.31 -10.05
CA VAL A 94 11.03 14.34 -9.69
C VAL A 94 12.41 15.00 -9.68
N VAL A 95 12.73 15.78 -10.71
CA VAL A 95 13.99 16.56 -10.76
C VAL A 95 14.05 17.58 -9.63
N ALA A 96 12.96 18.32 -9.40
CA ALA A 96 12.88 19.33 -8.35
C ALA A 96 13.04 18.73 -6.93
N ILE A 97 12.58 17.49 -6.70
CA ILE A 97 12.81 16.73 -5.47
C ILE A 97 14.27 16.26 -5.37
N ALA A 98 14.86 15.81 -6.48
CA ALA A 98 16.23 15.29 -6.49
C ALA A 98 17.28 16.36 -6.18
N VAL A 99 17.04 17.63 -6.53
CA VAL A 99 17.98 18.74 -6.28
C VAL A 99 18.30 18.95 -4.80
N PRO A 100 17.33 19.23 -3.90
CA PRO A 100 17.61 19.45 -2.49
C PRO A 100 18.17 18.20 -1.80
N VAL A 101 17.71 17.00 -2.18
CA VAL A 101 18.22 15.74 -1.62
C VAL A 101 19.66 15.49 -2.07
N GLY A 102 19.98 15.73 -3.34
CA GLY A 102 21.34 15.64 -3.85
C GLY A 102 22.32 16.59 -3.16
N ARG A 103 21.85 17.79 -2.76
CA ARG A 103 22.64 18.74 -1.95
C ARG A 103 22.91 18.23 -0.54
N VAL A 104 21.97 17.49 0.06
CA VAL A 104 22.16 16.85 1.38
C VAL A 104 23.17 15.70 1.29
N LEU A 105 23.15 14.97 0.18
CA LEU A 105 24.02 13.81 -0.04
C LEU A 105 25.46 14.19 -0.44
N ALA A 106 25.65 15.30 -1.13
CA ALA A 106 26.97 15.74 -1.56
C ALA A 106 27.07 17.27 -1.66
N GLY A 107 28.14 17.82 -1.07
CA GLY A 107 28.58 19.19 -1.28
C GLY A 107 29.48 19.36 -2.51
N GLY A 108 29.75 20.61 -2.89
CA GLY A 108 30.75 20.96 -3.90
C GLY A 108 30.48 20.36 -5.30
N PRO A 109 31.53 20.04 -6.08
CA PRO A 109 31.39 19.55 -7.46
C PRO A 109 30.65 18.21 -7.60
N ARG A 110 30.70 17.33 -6.58
CA ARG A 110 30.06 16.01 -6.60
C ARG A 110 28.53 16.09 -6.72
N ARG A 111 27.92 17.20 -6.31
CA ARG A 111 26.47 17.43 -6.43
C ARG A 111 25.96 17.25 -7.87
N HIS A 112 26.78 17.59 -8.86
CA HIS A 112 26.39 17.54 -10.27
C HIS A 112 26.19 16.09 -10.77
N LEU A 113 26.78 15.10 -10.09
CA LEU A 113 26.58 13.68 -10.36
C LEU A 113 25.47 13.08 -9.50
N VAL A 114 25.35 13.52 -8.23
CA VAL A 114 24.39 12.92 -7.29
C VAL A 114 22.94 13.31 -7.61
N VAL A 115 22.68 14.54 -8.03
CA VAL A 115 21.31 14.98 -8.39
C VAL A 115 20.68 14.10 -9.49
N PRO A 116 21.31 13.90 -10.66
CA PRO A 116 20.72 13.03 -11.68
C PRO A 116 20.68 11.55 -11.24
N ALA A 117 21.62 11.08 -10.42
CA ALA A 117 21.55 9.73 -9.86
C ALA A 117 20.32 9.53 -8.95
N VAL A 118 20.00 10.51 -8.09
CA VAL A 118 18.78 10.50 -7.27
C VAL A 118 17.53 10.57 -8.15
N ALA A 119 17.55 11.39 -9.21
CA ALA A 119 16.44 11.49 -10.15
C ALA A 119 16.19 10.15 -10.89
N CYS A 120 17.24 9.45 -11.32
CA CYS A 120 17.13 8.10 -11.90
C CYS A 120 16.58 7.09 -10.90
N ALA A 121 17.09 7.08 -9.66
CA ALA A 121 16.61 6.17 -8.61
C ALA A 121 15.13 6.41 -8.28
N LEU A 122 14.71 7.69 -8.25
CA LEU A 122 13.31 8.06 -8.12
C LEU A 122 12.49 7.55 -9.30
N MET A 123 12.91 7.85 -10.54
CA MET A 123 12.19 7.44 -11.75
C MET A 123 12.01 5.92 -11.85
N LEU A 124 13.01 5.13 -11.47
CA LEU A 124 12.92 3.66 -11.46
C LEU A 124 12.05 3.09 -10.33
N SER A 125 11.72 3.90 -9.31
CA SER A 125 10.97 3.42 -8.15
C SER A 125 9.49 3.23 -8.46
N ALA A 126 8.88 2.21 -7.86
CA ALA A 126 7.45 1.95 -7.96
C ALA A 126 6.59 3.16 -7.54
N PRO A 127 6.94 3.99 -6.55
CA PRO A 127 6.21 5.21 -6.22
C PRO A 127 6.13 6.23 -7.36
N VAL A 128 7.24 6.50 -8.07
CA VAL A 128 7.21 7.45 -9.20
C VAL A 128 6.53 6.84 -10.42
N GLN A 129 6.80 5.56 -10.72
CA GLN A 129 6.07 4.84 -11.77
C GLN A 129 4.57 4.80 -11.50
N SER A 130 4.16 4.69 -10.23
CA SER A 130 2.76 4.81 -9.82
C SER A 130 2.23 6.23 -10.00
N ASN A 131 3.02 7.28 -9.69
CA ASN A 131 2.60 8.66 -9.96
C ASN A 131 2.36 8.90 -11.46
N LEU A 132 3.24 8.39 -12.33
CA LEU A 132 3.06 8.45 -13.78
C LEU A 132 1.85 7.64 -14.23
N ARG A 133 1.69 6.39 -13.79
CA ARG A 133 0.58 5.51 -14.18
C ARG A 133 -0.78 6.12 -13.84
N PHE A 134 -0.91 6.73 -12.66
CA PHE A 134 -2.19 7.26 -12.20
C PHE A 134 -2.38 8.76 -12.47
N GLY A 135 -1.33 9.50 -12.81
CA GLY A 135 -1.41 10.96 -12.94
C GLY A 135 -1.61 11.63 -11.58
N GLN A 136 -0.89 11.18 -10.56
CA GLN A 136 -1.15 11.55 -9.18
C GLN A 136 -0.58 12.91 -8.77
N VAL A 137 -1.35 13.66 -7.98
CA VAL A 137 -0.91 14.94 -7.38
C VAL A 137 0.14 14.74 -6.27
N SER A 138 0.25 13.52 -5.76
CA SER A 138 1.03 13.19 -4.57
C SER A 138 2.52 13.55 -4.70
N VAL A 139 3.12 13.47 -5.90
CA VAL A 139 4.51 13.92 -6.13
C VAL A 139 4.70 15.42 -5.84
N PHE A 140 3.72 16.26 -6.18
CA PHE A 140 3.78 17.70 -5.91
C PHE A 140 3.62 17.99 -4.42
N ILE A 141 2.77 17.23 -3.73
CA ILE A 141 2.62 17.28 -2.26
C ILE A 141 3.95 16.96 -1.57
N VAL A 142 4.65 15.91 -2.02
CA VAL A 142 5.98 15.57 -1.52
C VAL A 142 6.97 16.70 -1.78
N LEU A 143 7.00 17.25 -3.00
CA LEU A 143 7.89 18.37 -3.34
C LEU A 143 7.68 19.56 -2.41
N LEU A 144 6.44 20.02 -2.25
CA LEU A 144 6.10 21.18 -1.40
C LEU A 144 6.50 20.95 0.06
N ALA A 145 6.10 19.81 0.63
CA ALA A 145 6.40 19.47 2.03
C ALA A 145 7.90 19.26 2.27
N LEU A 146 8.62 18.67 1.30
CA LEU A 146 10.06 18.44 1.39
C LEU A 146 10.81 19.78 1.41
N LEU A 147 10.50 20.69 0.49
CA LEU A 147 11.17 21.99 0.41
C LEU A 147 11.04 22.78 1.72
N ASP A 148 9.84 22.84 2.28
CA ASP A 148 9.57 23.54 3.54
C ASP A 148 10.15 22.83 4.76
N GLY A 149 10.01 21.50 4.80
CA GLY A 149 10.60 20.65 5.82
C GLY A 149 12.11 20.84 5.93
N MET A 150 12.79 20.93 4.77
CA MET A 150 14.22 21.18 4.66
C MET A 150 14.62 22.64 4.90
N GLY A 151 13.66 23.58 4.91
CA GLY A 151 13.92 25.00 5.03
C GLY A 151 14.54 25.63 3.78
N VAL A 152 14.26 25.07 2.60
CA VAL A 152 14.73 25.58 1.30
C VAL A 152 14.16 26.96 0.98
N PRO A 153 12.87 27.26 1.22
CA PRO A 153 12.34 28.61 1.02
C PRO A 153 13.04 29.64 1.92
N PRO A 154 13.05 30.93 1.51
CA PRO A 154 13.48 32.03 2.36
C PRO A 154 12.74 32.01 3.70
N ALA A 155 13.41 32.41 4.79
CA ALA A 155 12.89 32.29 6.16
C ALA A 155 11.51 32.94 6.38
N ARG A 156 11.13 33.95 5.58
CA ARG A 156 9.81 34.60 5.61
C ARG A 156 8.68 33.80 4.97
N LEU A 157 9.00 32.86 4.06
CA LEU A 157 8.05 32.04 3.31
C LEU A 157 7.96 30.59 3.83
N ARG A 158 8.83 30.20 4.76
CA ARG A 158 8.82 28.84 5.33
C ARG A 158 7.49 28.57 6.04
N GLY A 159 6.93 27.40 5.77
CA GLY A 159 5.62 26.93 6.26
C GLY A 159 4.50 27.07 5.23
N VAL A 160 4.62 28.01 4.28
CA VAL A 160 3.58 28.28 3.28
C VAL A 160 3.36 27.08 2.35
N LEU A 161 4.43 26.41 1.89
CA LEU A 161 4.31 25.26 0.99
C LEU A 161 3.66 24.07 1.70
N VAL A 162 3.97 23.83 2.97
CA VAL A 162 3.30 22.82 3.80
C VAL A 162 1.81 23.17 3.99
N GLY A 163 1.48 24.44 4.24
CA GLY A 163 0.09 24.89 4.36
C GLY A 163 -0.72 24.67 3.08
N VAL A 164 -0.17 25.04 1.92
CA VAL A 164 -0.80 24.78 0.60
C VAL A 164 -0.93 23.29 0.36
N ALA A 165 0.12 22.51 0.60
CA ALA A 165 0.10 21.06 0.43
C ALA A 165 -0.96 20.39 1.31
N ALA A 166 -1.07 20.82 2.57
CA ALA A 166 -2.08 20.36 3.52
C ALA A 166 -3.52 20.69 3.07
N ALA A 167 -3.72 21.83 2.41
CA ALA A 167 -5.02 22.23 1.88
C ALA A 167 -5.43 21.44 0.63
N ILE A 168 -4.46 20.88 -0.12
CA ILE A 168 -4.72 19.97 -1.24
C ILE A 168 -4.90 18.53 -0.74
N LYS A 169 -4.17 18.12 0.30
CA LYS A 169 -4.24 16.78 0.89
C LYS A 169 -3.81 16.86 2.35
N LEU A 170 -4.59 16.36 3.30
CA LEU A 170 -4.34 16.60 4.73
C LEU A 170 -3.04 15.98 5.29
N THR A 171 -2.42 15.02 4.59
CA THR A 171 -1.26 14.26 5.09
C THR A 171 -0.04 15.09 5.53
N PRO A 172 0.31 16.24 4.92
CA PRO A 172 1.40 17.09 5.36
C PRO A 172 1.17 17.82 6.68
N LEU A 173 -0.02 17.79 7.29
CA LEU A 173 -0.27 18.44 8.58
C LEU A 173 0.69 17.96 9.70
N LEU A 174 1.23 16.76 9.60
CA LEU A 174 2.29 16.30 10.52
C LEU A 174 3.55 17.18 10.48
N PHE A 175 3.83 17.85 9.36
CA PHE A 175 4.94 18.80 9.27
C PHE A 175 4.73 20.04 10.16
N VAL A 176 3.48 20.41 10.46
CA VAL A 176 3.19 21.47 11.44
C VAL A 176 3.70 21.04 12.82
N VAL A 177 3.40 19.81 13.23
CA VAL A 177 3.90 19.25 14.50
C VAL A 177 5.43 19.14 14.48
N TYR A 178 6.02 18.73 13.35
CA TYR A 178 7.46 18.75 13.17
C TYR A 178 8.07 20.15 13.40
N PHE A 179 7.47 21.20 12.86
CA PHE A 179 7.91 22.57 13.08
C PHE A 179 7.79 22.97 14.56
N LEU A 180 6.70 22.59 15.24
CA LEU A 180 6.52 22.84 16.67
C LEU A 180 7.61 22.15 17.51
N VAL A 181 7.82 20.84 17.34
CA VAL A 181 8.80 20.08 18.14
C VAL A 181 10.25 20.47 17.85
N THR A 182 10.52 21.11 16.70
CA THR A 182 11.84 21.65 16.36
C THR A 182 12.02 23.12 16.73
N GLY A 183 11.05 23.75 17.40
CA GLY A 183 11.11 25.16 17.79
C GLY A 183 10.89 26.16 16.64
N ARG A 184 10.46 25.69 15.46
CA ARG A 184 10.16 26.50 14.28
C ARG A 184 8.73 27.05 14.34
N TYR A 185 8.37 27.70 15.44
CA TYR A 185 6.99 28.15 15.72
C TYR A 185 6.42 29.10 14.65
N ARG A 186 7.26 29.97 14.08
CA ARG A 186 6.86 30.87 12.98
C ARG A 186 6.47 30.10 11.73
N ASP A 187 7.21 29.03 11.42
CA ASP A 187 6.92 28.19 10.25
C ASP A 187 5.64 27.38 10.47
N ALA A 188 5.43 26.86 11.70
CA ALA A 188 4.18 26.21 12.09
C ALA A 188 2.97 27.16 11.97
N GLY A 189 3.09 28.37 12.52
CA GLY A 189 2.05 29.39 12.43
C GLY A 189 1.70 29.76 10.98
N ARG A 190 2.71 29.98 10.13
CA ARG A 190 2.48 30.25 8.70
C ARG A 190 1.83 29.08 7.99
N ALA A 191 2.24 27.84 8.27
CA ALA A 191 1.62 26.65 7.69
C ALA A 191 0.14 26.54 8.05
N VAL A 192 -0.22 26.75 9.32
CA VAL A 192 -1.61 26.75 9.78
C VAL A 192 -2.41 27.88 9.14
N VAL A 193 -1.89 29.11 9.14
CA VAL A 193 -2.57 30.26 8.53
C VAL A 193 -2.78 30.04 7.04
N THR A 194 -1.78 29.57 6.31
CA THR A 194 -1.92 29.27 4.87
C THR A 194 -2.92 28.15 4.62
N PHE A 195 -2.89 27.07 5.41
CA PHE A 195 -3.88 26.00 5.31
C PHE A 195 -5.31 26.52 5.50
N LEU A 196 -5.53 27.31 6.57
CA LEU A 196 -6.84 27.89 6.86
C LEU A 196 -7.29 28.89 5.78
N ALA A 197 -6.38 29.71 5.25
CA ALA A 197 -6.70 30.64 4.17
C ALA A 197 -7.09 29.90 2.88
N CYS A 198 -6.38 28.83 2.51
CA CYS A 198 -6.75 27.99 1.37
C CYS A 198 -8.08 27.26 1.60
N ALA A 199 -8.31 26.71 2.80
CA ALA A 199 -9.57 26.07 3.15
C ALA A 199 -10.75 27.07 3.12
N ALA A 200 -10.55 28.29 3.64
CA ALA A 200 -11.52 29.36 3.59
C ALA A 200 -11.82 29.80 2.15
N LEU A 201 -10.80 29.89 1.28
CA LEU A 201 -11.01 30.13 -0.14
C LEU A 201 -11.87 29.03 -0.78
N GLY A 202 -11.58 27.76 -0.45
CA GLY A 202 -12.43 26.63 -0.84
C GLY A 202 -13.88 26.78 -0.37
N ALA A 203 -14.09 27.19 0.87
CA ALA A 203 -15.43 27.41 1.45
C ALA A 203 -16.19 28.58 0.83
N VAL A 204 -15.49 29.66 0.46
CA VAL A 204 -16.11 30.82 -0.20
C VAL A 204 -16.49 30.49 -1.65
N VAL A 205 -15.62 29.79 -2.39
CA VAL A 205 -15.87 29.49 -3.81
C VAL A 205 -16.78 28.28 -4.00
N LEU A 206 -16.63 27.25 -3.15
CA LEU A 206 -17.38 25.99 -3.20
C LEU A 206 -18.00 25.67 -1.83
N PRO A 207 -19.01 26.45 -1.37
CA PRO A 207 -19.56 26.34 -0.03
C PRO A 207 -20.22 24.98 0.25
N ALA A 208 -21.07 24.49 -0.67
CA ALA A 208 -21.75 23.21 -0.53
C ALA A 208 -20.74 22.04 -0.48
N GLU A 209 -19.75 22.03 -1.38
CA GLU A 209 -18.71 21.00 -1.40
C GLU A 209 -17.85 21.05 -0.13
N SER A 210 -17.57 22.25 0.38
CA SER A 210 -16.84 22.39 1.64
C SER A 210 -17.62 21.85 2.82
N TRP A 211 -18.93 22.09 2.87
CA TRP A 211 -19.79 21.50 3.88
C TRP A 211 -19.77 19.98 3.82
N THR A 212 -20.01 19.40 2.63
CA THR A 212 -20.01 17.95 2.41
C THR A 212 -18.66 17.32 2.75
N TYR A 213 -17.55 17.98 2.39
CA TYR A 213 -16.21 17.45 2.66
C TYR A 213 -15.94 17.31 4.16
N TRP A 214 -16.16 18.39 4.91
CA TRP A 214 -15.79 18.46 6.33
C TRP A 214 -16.76 17.70 7.24
N THR A 215 -18.02 17.53 6.84
CA THR A 215 -19.03 16.81 7.64
C THR A 215 -19.08 15.32 7.33
N GLU A 216 -18.89 14.93 6.07
CA GLU A 216 -19.13 13.56 5.60
C GLU A 216 -17.92 12.94 4.90
N ALA A 217 -17.42 13.57 3.83
CA ALA A 217 -16.49 12.91 2.91
C ALA A 217 -15.17 12.50 3.56
N VAL A 218 -14.63 13.34 4.45
CA VAL A 218 -13.38 13.08 5.16
C VAL A 218 -13.50 11.91 6.15
N ARG A 219 -14.71 11.59 6.63
CA ARG A 219 -14.97 10.52 7.61
C ARG A 219 -15.31 9.18 6.96
N ASN A 220 -15.96 9.21 5.79
CA ASN A 220 -16.40 8.03 5.07
C ASN A 220 -15.29 7.46 4.18
N THR A 221 -14.29 6.82 4.79
CA THR A 221 -13.12 6.24 4.09
C THR A 221 -13.46 5.02 3.22
N SER A 222 -14.61 4.37 3.46
CA SER A 222 -15.12 3.27 2.63
C SER A 222 -15.35 3.65 1.17
N ARG A 223 -15.59 4.94 0.87
CA ARG A 223 -15.74 5.43 -0.51
C ARG A 223 -14.46 5.30 -1.35
N ILE A 224 -13.29 5.24 -0.71
CA ILE A 224 -11.98 5.23 -1.38
C ILE A 224 -11.68 3.87 -2.02
N GLY A 225 -12.50 2.86 -1.75
CA GLY A 225 -12.39 1.50 -2.29
C GLY A 225 -11.87 0.50 -1.26
N ASN A 226 -11.36 -0.63 -1.74
CA ASN A 226 -10.89 -1.71 -0.87
C ASN A 226 -9.59 -1.33 -0.13
N LEU A 227 -9.72 -0.91 1.12
CA LEU A 227 -8.59 -0.47 1.95
C LEU A 227 -7.62 -1.60 2.32
N ALA A 228 -8.02 -2.87 2.20
CA ALA A 228 -7.15 -4.03 2.39
C ALA A 228 -6.29 -4.35 1.15
N SER A 229 -6.57 -3.70 0.00
CA SER A 229 -5.81 -3.89 -1.25
C SER A 229 -4.30 -3.84 -1.02
N LEU A 230 -3.57 -4.73 -1.70
CA LEU A 230 -2.09 -4.78 -1.65
C LEU A 230 -1.43 -3.47 -2.11
N GLY A 231 -2.16 -2.62 -2.84
CA GLY A 231 -1.71 -1.27 -3.15
C GLY A 231 -1.61 -0.35 -1.93
N ASN A 232 -2.41 -0.58 -0.87
CA ASN A 232 -2.40 0.19 0.37
C ASN A 232 -1.34 -0.36 1.33
N GLN A 233 -0.20 0.31 1.37
CA GLN A 233 0.97 -0.02 2.18
C GLN A 233 1.03 0.83 3.46
N SER A 234 -0.13 1.08 4.08
CA SER A 234 -0.25 1.71 5.40
C SER A 234 -0.28 0.66 6.53
N VAL A 235 -0.08 1.12 7.78
CA VAL A 235 -0.32 0.30 8.97
C VAL A 235 -1.77 -0.18 9.02
N HIS A 236 -2.72 0.69 8.68
CA HIS A 236 -4.15 0.37 8.63
C HIS A 236 -4.46 -0.76 7.63
N GLY A 237 -3.98 -0.63 6.38
CA GLY A 237 -4.15 -1.67 5.35
C GLY A 237 -3.52 -3.00 5.76
N MET A 238 -2.38 -2.97 6.44
CA MET A 238 -1.72 -4.18 6.97
C MET A 238 -2.54 -4.85 8.07
N LEU A 239 -3.13 -4.08 9.00
CA LEU A 239 -4.00 -4.60 10.06
C LEU A 239 -5.32 -5.15 9.50
N LEU A 240 -5.89 -4.52 8.47
CA LEU A 240 -7.04 -5.06 7.75
C LEU A 240 -6.72 -6.40 7.08
N ARG A 241 -5.53 -6.51 6.46
CA ARG A 241 -5.07 -7.78 5.87
C ARG A 241 -4.83 -8.86 6.92
N LEU A 242 -4.44 -8.50 8.15
CA LEU A 242 -4.36 -9.43 9.29
C LEU A 242 -5.73 -9.93 9.75
N GLY A 243 -6.83 -9.29 9.30
CA GLY A 243 -8.18 -9.67 9.65
C GLY A 243 -8.64 -9.16 11.02
N LEU A 244 -8.07 -8.05 11.51
CA LEU A 244 -8.60 -7.43 12.72
C LEU A 244 -10.04 -6.99 12.51
N ASP A 245 -10.85 -7.26 13.52
CA ASP A 245 -12.25 -6.89 13.56
C ASP A 245 -12.42 -5.36 13.60
N GLN A 246 -13.59 -4.91 13.15
CA GLN A 246 -13.88 -3.48 13.03
C GLN A 246 -13.96 -2.75 14.39
N ALA A 247 -14.18 -3.47 15.51
CA ALA A 247 -14.27 -2.86 16.82
C ALA A 247 -12.87 -2.57 17.41
N SER A 248 -11.90 -3.47 17.21
CA SER A 248 -10.54 -3.32 17.74
C SER A 248 -9.61 -2.49 16.83
N LEU A 249 -9.84 -2.54 15.52
CA LEU A 249 -8.96 -1.92 14.51
C LEU A 249 -8.70 -0.43 14.74
N PRO A 250 -9.69 0.46 14.98
CA PRO A 250 -9.44 1.90 15.07
C PRO A 250 -8.51 2.28 16.22
N LEU A 251 -8.73 1.71 17.42
CA LEU A 251 -7.96 2.04 18.61
C LEU A 251 -6.53 1.53 18.51
N LEU A 252 -6.35 0.27 18.07
CA LEU A 252 -5.02 -0.30 17.89
C LEU A 252 -4.23 0.44 16.82
N TRP A 253 -4.87 0.74 15.67
CA TRP A 253 -4.25 1.53 14.61
C TRP A 253 -3.81 2.91 15.11
N ALA A 254 -4.70 3.63 15.81
CA ALA A 254 -4.40 4.94 16.37
C ALA A 254 -3.22 4.88 17.36
N ALA A 255 -3.18 3.89 18.26
CA ALA A 255 -2.10 3.70 19.22
C ALA A 255 -0.75 3.41 18.52
N LEU A 256 -0.74 2.51 17.54
CA LEU A 256 0.47 2.17 16.78
C LEU A 256 0.99 3.37 15.98
N VAL A 257 0.10 4.08 15.28
CA VAL A 257 0.47 5.28 14.52
C VAL A 257 0.96 6.39 15.44
N ALA A 258 0.31 6.62 16.58
CA ALA A 258 0.74 7.62 17.56
C ALA A 258 2.16 7.30 18.08
N ALA A 259 2.44 6.04 18.41
CA ALA A 259 3.78 5.60 18.83
C ALA A 259 4.83 5.81 17.72
N VAL A 260 4.53 5.38 16.49
CA VAL A 260 5.43 5.55 15.33
C VAL A 260 5.71 7.03 15.06
N CYS A 261 4.67 7.87 15.08
CA CYS A 261 4.80 9.32 14.86
C CYS A 261 5.57 10.00 15.98
N ALA A 262 5.29 9.68 17.24
CA ALA A 262 6.00 10.24 18.38
C ALA A 262 7.50 9.94 18.31
N VAL A 263 7.88 8.68 18.07
CA VAL A 263 9.29 8.28 17.93
C VAL A 263 9.93 8.97 16.72
N ALA A 264 9.26 9.00 15.57
CA ALA A 264 9.77 9.66 14.37
C ALA A 264 9.98 11.16 14.59
N LEU A 265 9.05 11.85 15.26
CA LEU A 265 9.14 13.28 15.59
C LEU A 265 10.26 13.57 16.58
N LEU A 266 10.44 12.76 17.63
CA LEU A 266 11.55 12.89 18.57
C LEU A 266 12.90 12.72 17.86
N ARG A 267 13.01 11.75 16.96
CA ARG A 267 14.21 11.55 16.13
C ARG A 267 14.42 12.69 15.13
N ALA A 268 13.35 13.19 14.52
CA ALA A 268 13.41 14.32 13.61
C ALA A 268 13.87 15.59 14.34
N ARG A 269 13.40 15.81 15.58
CA ARG A 269 13.89 16.87 16.47
C ARG A 269 15.38 16.74 16.74
N HIS A 270 15.85 15.54 17.09
CA HIS A 270 17.27 15.28 17.30
C HIS A 270 18.10 15.54 16.02
N LEU A 271 17.65 15.06 14.86
CA LEU A 271 18.31 15.28 13.57
C LEU A 271 18.39 16.77 13.21
N ALA A 272 17.30 17.52 13.42
CA ALA A 272 17.26 18.95 13.16
C ALA A 272 18.23 19.72 14.09
N ALA A 273 18.27 19.37 15.38
CA ALA A 273 19.19 19.98 16.35
C ALA A 273 20.67 19.75 16.00
N HIS A 274 20.99 18.66 15.28
CA HIS A 274 22.33 18.33 14.81
C HIS A 274 22.59 18.77 13.35
N GLY A 275 21.86 19.77 12.85
CA GLY A 275 22.11 20.34 11.53
C GLY A 275 21.75 19.42 10.36
N ARG A 276 20.85 18.44 10.56
CA ARG A 276 20.39 17.50 9.50
C ARG A 276 18.90 17.68 9.15
N PRO A 277 18.42 18.88 8.79
CA PRO A 277 17.00 19.11 8.49
C PRO A 277 16.50 18.28 7.29
N GLY A 278 17.37 17.98 6.32
CA GLY A 278 17.06 17.05 5.21
C GLY A 278 16.63 15.66 5.66
N HIS A 279 17.36 15.08 6.61
CA HIS A 279 17.05 13.76 7.17
C HIS A 279 15.79 13.83 8.04
N ALA A 280 15.64 14.90 8.83
CA ALA A 280 14.46 15.11 9.65
C ALA A 280 13.19 15.20 8.80
N ALA A 281 13.19 16.01 7.74
CA ALA A 281 12.05 16.16 6.83
C ALA A 281 11.66 14.85 6.15
N VAL A 282 12.64 14.08 5.65
CA VAL A 282 12.38 12.77 5.03
C VAL A 282 11.82 11.76 6.04
N LEU A 283 12.30 11.76 7.28
CA LEU A 283 11.79 10.88 8.34
C LEU A 283 10.33 11.22 8.71
N VAL A 284 10.01 12.52 8.82
CA VAL A 284 8.63 12.99 9.05
C VAL A 284 7.74 12.63 7.87
N GLY A 285 8.23 12.79 6.64
CA GLY A 285 7.53 12.33 5.45
C GLY A 285 7.22 10.83 5.46
N CYS A 286 8.17 10.00 5.89
CA CYS A 286 7.92 8.56 6.11
C CYS A 286 6.85 8.32 7.19
N ALA A 287 6.85 9.11 8.27
CA ALA A 287 5.82 9.04 9.30
C ALA A 287 4.43 9.42 8.75
N THR A 288 4.31 10.38 7.81
CA THR A 288 3.01 10.66 7.14
C THR A 288 2.46 9.46 6.37
N VAL A 289 3.34 8.66 5.76
CA VAL A 289 2.96 7.42 5.06
C VAL A 289 2.53 6.34 6.05
N ALA A 290 3.19 6.22 7.19
CA ALA A 290 2.77 5.29 8.25
C ALA A 290 1.42 5.70 8.87
N ALA A 291 1.23 7.00 9.05
CA ALA A 291 0.07 7.57 9.75
C ALA A 291 -1.21 7.61 8.92
N SER A 292 -1.10 7.72 7.60
CA SER A 292 -2.28 7.72 6.74
C SER A 292 -3.00 6.36 6.79
N PRO A 293 -4.33 6.31 6.93
CA PRO A 293 -5.09 5.05 6.82
C PRO A 293 -5.00 4.45 5.41
N VAL A 294 -4.63 5.27 4.42
CA VAL A 294 -4.45 4.88 3.03
C VAL A 294 -3.12 5.42 2.50
N SER A 295 -2.18 4.51 2.27
CA SER A 295 -0.87 4.79 1.72
C SER A 295 -0.64 3.99 0.45
N TRP A 296 -1.26 4.46 -0.64
CA TRP A 296 -1.02 3.94 -1.97
C TRP A 296 0.46 4.04 -2.36
N THR A 297 0.89 3.18 -3.29
CA THR A 297 2.29 3.17 -3.78
C THR A 297 2.80 4.55 -4.17
N HIS A 298 1.97 5.39 -4.84
CA HIS A 298 2.33 6.75 -5.23
C HIS A 298 2.53 7.75 -4.06
N HIS A 299 2.12 7.42 -2.82
CA HIS A 299 2.45 8.21 -1.62
C HIS A 299 3.87 7.93 -1.09
N GLN A 300 4.50 6.82 -1.51
CA GLN A 300 5.71 6.28 -0.88
C GLN A 300 7.02 6.81 -1.50
N ILE A 301 7.06 8.05 -1.98
CA ILE A 301 8.32 8.66 -2.45
C ILE A 301 9.30 8.86 -1.28
N TRP A 302 8.80 9.18 -0.08
CA TRP A 302 9.61 9.41 1.13
C TRP A 302 10.59 8.27 1.48
N PRO A 303 10.20 6.98 1.53
CA PRO A 303 11.14 5.88 1.77
C PRO A 303 12.19 5.71 0.65
N VAL A 304 11.91 6.12 -0.59
CA VAL A 304 12.95 6.17 -1.66
C VAL A 304 14.01 7.21 -1.30
N LEU A 305 13.59 8.40 -0.86
CA LEU A 305 14.51 9.44 -0.39
C LEU A 305 15.30 8.96 0.84
N ALA A 306 14.65 8.26 1.77
CA ALA A 306 15.32 7.71 2.94
C ALA A 306 16.36 6.64 2.57
N ALA A 307 16.05 5.78 1.60
CA ALA A 307 16.98 4.79 1.06
C ALA A 307 18.23 5.46 0.47
N MET A 308 18.04 6.54 -0.30
CA MET A 308 19.15 7.34 -0.85
C MET A 308 20.00 7.97 0.26
N LEU A 309 19.38 8.54 1.30
CA LEU A 309 20.08 9.09 2.47
C LEU A 309 20.85 8.02 3.26
N LEU A 310 20.34 6.79 3.35
CA LEU A 310 21.03 5.65 3.95
C LEU A 310 22.24 5.19 3.11
N ILE A 311 22.09 5.13 1.78
CA ILE A 311 23.16 4.78 0.83
C ILE A 311 24.28 5.82 0.85
N GLY A 312 23.93 7.10 0.97
CA GLY A 312 24.90 8.19 1.08
C GLY A 312 25.58 8.30 2.44
N ALA A 313 25.12 7.57 3.46
CA ALA A 313 25.70 7.62 4.80
C ALA A 313 26.98 6.76 4.92
N ASP A 314 27.77 7.06 5.95
CA ASP A 314 28.97 6.29 6.29
C ASP A 314 28.61 4.96 6.95
N GLY A 315 29.34 3.90 6.57
CA GLY A 315 29.22 2.55 7.10
C GLY A 315 28.44 1.60 6.20
N VAL A 316 29.02 0.41 5.96
CA VAL A 316 28.45 -0.64 5.09
C VAL A 316 27.03 -1.01 5.50
N ALA A 317 26.78 -1.12 6.79
CA ALA A 317 25.48 -1.44 7.38
C ALA A 317 24.36 -0.49 6.92
N ARG A 318 24.61 0.83 6.91
CA ARG A 318 23.64 1.82 6.42
C ARG A 318 23.40 1.69 4.93
N ARG A 319 24.47 1.46 4.16
CA ARG A 319 24.39 1.28 2.70
C ARG A 319 23.60 0.04 2.32
N VAL A 320 23.80 -1.07 3.02
CA VAL A 320 23.03 -2.30 2.83
C VAL A 320 21.56 -2.08 3.19
N ALA A 321 21.27 -1.44 4.34
CA ALA A 321 19.90 -1.12 4.73
C ALA A 321 19.20 -0.21 3.70
N GLY A 322 19.91 0.81 3.20
CA GLY A 322 19.41 1.69 2.15
C GLY A 322 19.21 0.97 0.82
N GLY A 323 20.14 0.10 0.43
CA GLY A 323 20.01 -0.74 -0.77
C GLY A 323 18.81 -1.67 -0.69
N ALA A 324 18.63 -2.36 0.45
CA ALA A 324 17.48 -3.23 0.69
C ALA A 324 16.16 -2.45 0.63
N LEU A 325 16.08 -1.28 1.29
CA LEU A 325 14.91 -0.42 1.24
C LEU A 325 14.63 0.04 -0.19
N LEU A 326 15.65 0.46 -0.95
CA LEU A 326 15.50 0.86 -2.35
C LEU A 326 14.96 -0.28 -3.22
N VAL A 327 15.49 -1.50 -3.07
CA VAL A 327 15.01 -2.69 -3.78
C VAL A 327 13.52 -2.93 -3.49
N THR A 328 13.08 -2.79 -2.23
CA THR A 328 11.65 -2.92 -1.88
C THR A 328 10.77 -1.82 -2.50
N MET A 329 11.35 -0.65 -2.78
CA MET A 329 10.66 0.45 -3.45
C MET A 329 10.66 0.33 -4.97
N VAL A 330 11.55 -0.47 -5.56
CA VAL A 330 11.60 -0.72 -7.02
C VAL A 330 10.79 -1.97 -7.38
N VAL A 331 10.97 -3.06 -6.63
CA VAL A 331 10.36 -4.37 -6.91
C VAL A 331 9.27 -4.68 -5.88
N SER A 332 8.13 -5.21 -6.33
CA SER A 332 7.15 -5.78 -5.40
C SER A 332 7.65 -7.15 -4.94
N LEU A 333 8.20 -7.23 -3.72
CA LEU A 333 8.73 -8.47 -3.17
C LEU A 333 7.67 -9.57 -3.09
N GLY A 334 6.44 -9.23 -2.68
CA GLY A 334 5.32 -10.18 -2.65
C GLY A 334 4.99 -10.79 -4.01
N VAL A 335 5.19 -10.07 -5.11
CA VAL A 335 5.00 -10.61 -6.47
C VAL A 335 6.23 -11.39 -6.93
N ALA A 336 7.41 -10.79 -6.81
CA ALA A 336 8.66 -11.36 -7.33
C ALA A 336 9.07 -12.66 -6.63
N LEU A 337 8.81 -12.76 -5.32
CA LEU A 337 9.19 -13.90 -4.49
C LEU A 337 8.02 -14.86 -4.20
N ARG A 338 6.84 -14.59 -4.76
CA ARG A 338 5.68 -15.51 -4.66
C ARG A 338 6.02 -16.96 -5.03
N PRO A 339 6.77 -17.26 -6.11
CA PRO A 339 7.03 -18.65 -6.51
C PRO A 339 7.88 -19.44 -5.52
N VAL A 340 8.68 -18.75 -4.70
CA VAL A 340 9.60 -19.36 -3.73
C VAL A 340 9.13 -19.23 -2.28
N SER A 341 8.05 -18.48 -2.05
CA SER A 341 7.44 -18.35 -0.73
C SER A 341 6.80 -19.68 -0.33
N THR A 342 7.18 -20.23 0.82
CA THR A 342 6.74 -21.57 1.26
C THR A 342 5.62 -21.54 2.30
N THR A 343 5.41 -20.40 2.96
CA THR A 343 4.38 -20.22 4.00
C THR A 343 3.61 -18.92 3.79
N SER A 344 2.35 -18.88 4.23
CA SER A 344 1.52 -17.68 4.12
C SER A 344 2.07 -16.53 4.98
N GLY A 345 2.65 -16.84 6.13
CA GLY A 345 3.35 -15.88 6.99
C GLY A 345 4.51 -15.15 6.29
N VAL A 346 5.37 -15.87 5.57
CA VAL A 346 6.44 -15.26 4.77
C VAL A 346 5.86 -14.41 3.65
N GLN A 347 4.87 -14.92 2.92
CA GLN A 347 4.22 -14.16 1.86
C GLN A 347 3.61 -12.84 2.39
N PHE A 348 2.96 -12.87 3.55
CA PHE A 348 2.41 -11.68 4.18
C PHE A 348 3.50 -10.62 4.46
N LEU A 349 4.66 -11.02 4.98
CA LEU A 349 5.78 -10.09 5.18
C LEU A 349 6.27 -9.47 3.86
N LEU A 350 6.38 -10.28 2.80
CA LEU A 350 6.81 -9.83 1.48
C LEU A 350 5.80 -8.86 0.83
N GLU A 351 4.50 -9.12 1.00
CA GLU A 351 3.41 -8.26 0.54
C GLU A 351 3.32 -6.92 1.30
N ASN A 352 3.78 -6.88 2.54
CA ASN A 352 3.78 -5.69 3.41
C ASN A 352 5.17 -5.08 3.59
N ALA A 353 6.17 -5.51 2.83
CA ALA A 353 7.57 -5.13 3.03
C ALA A 353 7.79 -3.61 2.98
N ARG A 354 7.01 -2.86 2.19
CA ARG A 354 7.12 -1.40 2.10
C ARG A 354 6.62 -0.73 3.39
N ALA A 355 5.45 -1.15 3.88
CA ALA A 355 4.88 -0.66 5.14
C ALA A 355 5.82 -0.95 6.32
N LEU A 356 6.35 -2.18 6.38
CA LEU A 356 7.31 -2.60 7.40
C LEU A 356 8.61 -1.79 7.32
N GLY A 357 9.16 -1.59 6.11
CA GLY A 357 10.36 -0.78 5.90
C GLY A 357 10.19 0.66 6.38
N VAL A 358 9.04 1.28 6.11
CA VAL A 358 8.69 2.63 6.62
C VAL A 358 8.60 2.63 8.14
N ALA A 359 7.89 1.67 8.75
CA ALA A 359 7.76 1.59 10.21
C ALA A 359 9.12 1.40 10.91
N VAL A 360 9.95 0.48 10.40
CA VAL A 360 11.31 0.25 10.90
C VAL A 360 12.15 1.52 10.78
N LEU A 361 12.08 2.22 9.64
CA LEU A 361 12.80 3.47 9.45
C LEU A 361 12.35 4.55 10.45
N CYS A 362 11.04 4.71 10.68
CA CYS A 362 10.51 5.65 11.67
C CYS A 362 10.97 5.32 13.10
N LEU A 363 10.95 4.04 13.47
CA LEU A 363 11.29 3.59 14.82
C LEU A 363 12.80 3.56 15.08
N ALA A 364 13.61 3.10 14.12
CA ALA A 364 15.05 2.91 14.25
C ALA A 364 15.87 4.12 13.78
N GLY A 365 15.29 4.97 12.92
CA GLY A 365 15.97 6.09 12.26
C GLY A 365 17.12 5.65 11.35
N PHE A 366 17.86 6.63 10.81
CA PHE A 366 19.01 6.40 9.93
C PHE A 366 20.21 5.70 10.61
N GLY A 367 20.24 5.68 11.95
CA GLY A 367 21.30 5.04 12.75
C GLY A 367 20.98 3.59 13.11
N GLY A 368 19.74 3.28 13.52
CA GLY A 368 19.32 1.95 13.95
C GLY A 368 18.99 1.00 12.81
N ALA A 369 18.51 1.51 11.66
CA ALA A 369 18.24 0.69 10.47
C ALA A 369 19.48 -0.07 9.97
N ALA A 370 20.67 0.48 10.23
CA ALA A 370 21.96 -0.14 9.94
C ALA A 370 22.22 -1.40 10.78
N LEU A 371 21.80 -1.40 12.05
CA LEU A 371 22.10 -2.46 13.01
C LEU A 371 21.36 -3.77 12.67
N ALA A 372 20.18 -3.67 12.05
CA ALA A 372 19.42 -4.82 11.57
C ALA A 372 20.02 -5.46 10.30
N ALA A 373 20.73 -4.69 9.47
CA ALA A 373 21.32 -5.16 8.21
C ALA A 373 22.77 -5.69 8.35
N ALA A 374 23.45 -5.39 9.46
CA ALA A 374 24.87 -5.70 9.67
C ALA A 374 25.15 -7.13 10.19
N GLY A 375 24.19 -8.05 10.09
CA GLY A 375 24.25 -9.39 10.70
C GLY A 375 25.27 -10.39 10.13
N ALA A 376 26.21 -10.00 9.26
CA ALA A 376 27.07 -10.97 8.56
C ALA A 376 28.59 -10.71 8.61
N GLY A 377 29.08 -9.69 9.33
CA GLY A 377 30.52 -9.39 9.26
C GLY A 377 31.09 -8.53 10.38
N ARG A 378 31.74 -9.21 11.34
CA ARG A 378 32.80 -8.77 12.28
C ARG A 378 32.40 -8.32 13.69
N ARG A 379 33.25 -8.85 14.59
CA ARG A 379 33.33 -8.71 16.05
C ARG A 379 33.90 -7.34 16.42
N THR A 380 33.12 -6.48 17.09
CA THR A 380 33.63 -5.44 18.00
C THR A 380 32.72 -5.34 19.23
N PRO A 381 33.25 -4.97 20.41
CA PRO A 381 32.58 -5.17 21.69
C PRO A 381 31.62 -4.02 22.02
N ALA A 382 30.38 -4.10 21.53
CA ALA A 382 29.22 -3.39 22.09
C ALA A 382 28.09 -4.42 22.33
N THR A 383 28.35 -5.35 23.25
CA THR A 383 27.78 -6.70 23.29
C THR A 383 26.38 -6.85 23.90
N ARG A 384 25.64 -5.79 24.25
CA ARG A 384 24.30 -5.97 24.87
C ARG A 384 23.11 -5.36 24.12
N GLY A 385 23.29 -4.24 23.40
CA GLY A 385 22.20 -3.63 22.64
C GLY A 385 21.94 -4.28 21.27
N TRP A 386 23.01 -4.72 20.62
CA TRP A 386 23.00 -5.19 19.22
C TRP A 386 22.41 -6.60 19.09
N LEU A 387 22.78 -7.48 20.02
CA LEU A 387 22.18 -8.81 20.11
C LEU A 387 20.67 -8.71 20.29
N ARG A 388 20.17 -7.78 21.12
CA ARG A 388 18.73 -7.62 21.37
C ARG A 388 17.94 -7.18 20.14
N VAL A 389 18.39 -6.17 19.39
CA VAL A 389 17.65 -5.70 18.20
C VAL A 389 17.67 -6.74 17.07
N GLY A 390 18.83 -7.36 16.83
CA GLY A 390 18.97 -8.41 15.82
C GLY A 390 18.19 -9.67 16.17
N THR A 391 18.24 -10.13 17.43
CA THR A 391 17.44 -11.27 17.87
C THR A 391 15.95 -10.95 17.86
N THR A 392 15.51 -9.76 18.31
CA THR A 392 14.09 -9.39 18.26
C THR A 392 13.57 -9.32 16.83
N ALA A 393 14.33 -8.75 15.88
CA ALA A 393 13.94 -8.71 14.47
C ALA A 393 13.90 -10.10 13.84
N ALA A 394 14.91 -10.93 14.09
CA ALA A 394 14.95 -12.31 13.59
C ALA A 394 13.84 -13.17 14.21
N LEU A 395 13.58 -13.03 15.52
CA LEU A 395 12.49 -13.71 16.22
C LEU A 395 11.12 -13.24 15.72
N ALA A 396 10.94 -11.95 15.42
CA ALA A 396 9.70 -11.44 14.85
C ALA A 396 9.46 -11.99 13.43
N VAL A 397 10.50 -11.99 12.58
CA VAL A 397 10.41 -12.59 11.24
C VAL A 397 10.14 -14.09 11.34
N ALA A 398 10.85 -14.81 12.21
CA ALA A 398 10.65 -16.25 12.42
C ALA A 398 9.24 -16.54 12.97
N PHE A 399 8.76 -15.74 13.92
CA PHE A 399 7.41 -15.83 14.45
C PHE A 399 6.38 -15.70 13.33
N PHE A 400 6.42 -14.60 12.56
CA PHE A 400 5.47 -14.41 11.47
C PHE A 400 5.62 -15.46 10.37
N ALA A 401 6.84 -15.93 10.06
CA ALA A 401 7.08 -16.96 9.05
C ALA A 401 6.38 -18.29 9.36
N VAL A 402 6.23 -18.64 10.64
CA VAL A 402 5.54 -19.88 11.07
C VAL A 402 4.05 -19.68 11.35
N GLN A 403 3.58 -18.44 11.49
CA GLN A 403 2.16 -18.17 11.67
C GLN A 403 1.39 -18.39 10.36
N PRO A 404 0.17 -18.98 10.41
CA PRO A 404 -0.71 -19.13 9.26
C PRO A 404 -1.43 -17.80 8.98
N LEU A 405 -0.67 -16.73 8.73
CA LEU A 405 -1.23 -15.40 8.48
C LEU A 405 -2.01 -15.38 7.17
N PRO A 406 -3.09 -14.57 7.08
CA PRO A 406 -3.77 -14.29 5.82
C PRO A 406 -2.80 -13.63 4.84
N ALA A 407 -2.49 -14.32 3.74
CA ALA A 407 -1.71 -13.76 2.64
C ALA A 407 -2.61 -13.52 1.43
N GLY A 408 -2.44 -12.38 0.75
CA GLY A 408 -3.15 -12.09 -0.48
C GLY A 408 -2.91 -13.17 -1.53
N ALA A 409 -1.69 -13.72 -1.55
CA ALA A 409 -1.33 -14.89 -2.33
C ALA A 409 -0.89 -16.08 -1.45
N ASP A 410 -1.80 -16.82 -0.81
CA ASP A 410 -1.45 -18.10 -0.16
C ASP A 410 -0.60 -19.00 -1.09
N PRO A 411 0.69 -19.24 -0.77
CA PRO A 411 1.58 -20.02 -1.64
C PRO A 411 1.24 -21.50 -1.66
N THR A 412 0.46 -21.99 -0.68
CA THR A 412 0.12 -23.41 -0.54
C THR A 412 -1.18 -23.80 -1.23
N PHE A 413 -1.93 -22.80 -1.69
CA PHE A 413 -3.22 -22.96 -2.34
C PHE A 413 -3.10 -23.82 -3.59
N LYS A 414 -4.03 -24.76 -3.75
CA LYS A 414 -4.21 -25.53 -4.97
C LYS A 414 -5.71 -25.71 -5.20
N ALA A 415 -6.17 -25.38 -6.40
CA ALA A 415 -7.44 -25.85 -6.91
C ALA A 415 -7.19 -27.12 -7.74
N TYR A 416 -8.08 -28.09 -7.61
CA TYR A 416 -7.92 -29.42 -8.21
C TYR A 416 -8.63 -29.49 -9.57
N ALA A 417 -8.07 -30.31 -10.47
CA ALA A 417 -8.59 -30.49 -11.82
C ALA A 417 -9.37 -31.79 -11.96
N LEU A 418 -9.98 -32.04 -13.12
CA LEU A 418 -10.76 -33.26 -13.38
C LEU A 418 -9.94 -34.55 -13.18
N SER A 419 -8.64 -34.52 -13.50
CA SER A 419 -7.73 -35.65 -13.28
C SER A 419 -7.48 -35.98 -11.80
N ASP A 420 -7.74 -35.04 -10.89
CA ASP A 420 -7.58 -35.23 -9.45
C ASP A 420 -8.82 -35.88 -8.79
N VAL A 421 -9.95 -36.03 -9.52
CA VAL A 421 -11.25 -36.44 -8.95
C VAL A 421 -11.25 -37.83 -8.33
N ALA A 422 -10.48 -38.77 -8.90
CA ALA A 422 -10.37 -40.13 -8.36
C ALA A 422 -9.67 -40.18 -6.99
N ASN A 423 -9.06 -39.09 -6.52
CA ASN A 423 -8.35 -39.07 -5.25
C ASN A 423 -9.32 -38.78 -4.08
N PRO A 424 -9.60 -39.76 -3.20
CA PRO A 424 -10.59 -39.61 -2.12
C PRO A 424 -10.14 -38.63 -1.03
N ARG A 425 -8.87 -38.23 -1.03
CA ARG A 425 -8.35 -37.17 -0.14
C ARG A 425 -8.75 -35.78 -0.64
N TYR A 426 -8.86 -35.59 -1.96
CA TYR A 426 -9.17 -34.30 -2.57
C TYR A 426 -10.68 -34.16 -2.79
N PHE A 427 -11.35 -35.25 -3.15
CA PHE A 427 -12.80 -35.31 -3.36
C PHE A 427 -13.40 -36.27 -2.33
N PHE A 428 -13.84 -35.74 -1.19
CA PHE A 428 -14.28 -36.52 -0.03
C PHE A 428 -15.79 -36.49 0.24
N VAL A 429 -16.56 -35.59 -0.38
CA VAL A 429 -18.04 -35.48 -0.20
C VAL A 429 -18.86 -36.10 -1.35
N CYS A 430 -18.27 -36.32 -2.52
CA CYS A 430 -18.97 -36.74 -3.74
C CYS A 430 -18.07 -37.72 -4.51
N ARG A 431 -18.07 -39.01 -4.10
CA ARG A 431 -17.19 -40.06 -4.68
C ARG A 431 -17.89 -40.96 -5.70
N GLY A 432 -19.18 -40.74 -5.93
CA GLY A 432 -19.99 -41.47 -6.90
C GLY A 432 -21.33 -40.77 -7.15
N PRO A 433 -22.04 -41.12 -8.23
CA PRO A 433 -23.28 -40.42 -8.63
C PRO A 433 -24.33 -40.34 -7.52
N ALA A 434 -24.52 -41.43 -6.76
CA ALA A 434 -25.49 -41.48 -5.66
C ALA A 434 -25.10 -40.59 -4.47
N GLU A 435 -23.83 -40.63 -4.05
CA GLU A 435 -23.33 -39.76 -2.97
C GLU A 435 -23.41 -38.28 -3.34
N CYS A 436 -23.07 -37.94 -4.58
CA CYS A 436 -23.13 -36.56 -5.07
C CYS A 436 -24.57 -36.03 -5.15
N ALA A 437 -25.52 -36.86 -5.56
CA ALA A 437 -26.94 -36.51 -5.58
C ALA A 437 -27.47 -36.30 -4.14
N ALA A 438 -27.07 -37.17 -3.20
CA ALA A 438 -27.46 -37.07 -1.79
C ALA A 438 -26.82 -35.87 -1.06
N TYR A 439 -25.65 -35.40 -1.52
CA TYR A 439 -24.97 -34.25 -0.92
C TYR A 439 -25.69 -32.91 -1.21
N GLY A 440 -26.62 -32.90 -2.17
CA GLY A 440 -27.60 -31.82 -2.38
C GLY A 440 -27.09 -30.57 -3.12
N THR A 441 -27.98 -29.94 -3.89
CA THR A 441 -27.75 -28.64 -4.57
C THR A 441 -28.84 -27.61 -4.26
N ASP A 442 -29.52 -27.75 -3.13
CA ASP A 442 -30.63 -26.87 -2.71
C ASP A 442 -30.15 -25.44 -2.39
N ALA A 443 -28.84 -25.29 -2.16
CA ALA A 443 -28.14 -24.02 -2.11
C ALA A 443 -27.23 -23.84 -3.35
N PRO A 444 -26.85 -22.60 -3.70
CA PRO A 444 -25.92 -22.34 -4.80
C PRO A 444 -24.64 -23.17 -4.71
N VAL A 445 -24.07 -23.30 -3.50
CA VAL A 445 -22.90 -24.13 -3.19
C VAL A 445 -23.16 -24.92 -1.91
N THR A 446 -22.89 -26.23 -1.94
CA THR A 446 -22.87 -27.10 -0.76
C THR A 446 -21.48 -27.69 -0.61
N PHE A 447 -20.84 -27.57 0.55
CA PHE A 447 -19.46 -28.03 0.72
C PHE A 447 -19.14 -28.53 2.12
N GLY A 448 -18.12 -29.38 2.19
CA GLY A 448 -17.52 -29.85 3.42
C GLY A 448 -16.07 -29.39 3.51
N THR A 449 -15.56 -29.36 4.73
CA THR A 449 -14.18 -28.97 5.01
C THR A 449 -13.42 -30.07 5.75
N ARG A 450 -12.16 -30.28 5.40
CA ARG A 450 -11.26 -31.20 6.13
C ARG A 450 -9.97 -30.48 6.52
N ARG A 451 -9.71 -30.40 7.82
CA ARG A 451 -8.46 -29.84 8.36
C ARG A 451 -7.34 -30.87 8.28
N GLU A 452 -6.20 -30.45 7.74
CA GLU A 452 -4.92 -31.16 7.78
C GLU A 452 -3.94 -30.39 8.67
N LYS A 453 -2.77 -30.97 8.95
CA LYS A 453 -1.75 -30.35 9.83
C LYS A 453 -1.35 -28.93 9.41
N THR A 454 -1.33 -28.65 8.10
CA THR A 454 -0.85 -27.36 7.55
C THR A 454 -1.82 -26.68 6.60
N LYS A 455 -2.99 -27.27 6.35
CA LYS A 455 -3.93 -26.82 5.31
C LYS A 455 -5.36 -27.17 5.68
N VAL A 456 -6.31 -26.47 5.10
CA VAL A 456 -7.73 -26.84 5.09
C VAL A 456 -8.14 -27.13 3.66
N ARG A 457 -8.87 -28.23 3.45
CA ARG A 457 -9.48 -28.59 2.18
C ARG A 457 -10.95 -28.23 2.20
N VAL A 458 -11.44 -27.78 1.06
CA VAL A 458 -12.85 -27.56 0.79
C VAL A 458 -13.21 -28.40 -0.42
N ASN A 459 -14.24 -29.22 -0.30
CA ASN A 459 -14.78 -29.99 -1.42
C ASN A 459 -16.31 -29.92 -1.35
N GLY A 460 -16.93 -29.70 -2.49
CA GLY A 460 -18.37 -29.50 -2.55
C GLY A 460 -18.92 -29.69 -3.95
N VAL A 461 -20.20 -29.37 -4.06
CA VAL A 461 -20.96 -29.34 -5.31
C VAL A 461 -21.57 -27.96 -5.49
N VAL A 462 -21.86 -27.61 -6.75
CA VAL A 462 -22.53 -26.37 -7.10
C VAL A 462 -23.80 -26.66 -7.88
N SER A 463 -24.84 -25.85 -7.65
CA SER A 463 -26.08 -25.91 -8.43
C SER A 463 -25.87 -25.46 -9.89
N PRO A 464 -26.79 -25.75 -10.81
CA PRO A 464 -26.75 -25.25 -12.20
C PRO A 464 -26.65 -23.72 -12.32
N ALA A 465 -27.14 -22.96 -11.33
CA ALA A 465 -27.14 -21.50 -11.33
C ALA A 465 -25.73 -20.88 -11.21
N VAL A 466 -24.77 -21.62 -10.62
CA VAL A 466 -23.39 -21.13 -10.48
C VAL A 466 -22.63 -21.26 -11.79
N ALA A 467 -22.28 -20.16 -12.43
CA ALA A 467 -21.43 -20.17 -13.62
C ALA A 467 -19.95 -20.11 -13.26
N ARG A 468 -19.61 -19.45 -12.14
CA ARG A 468 -18.22 -19.24 -11.70
C ARG A 468 -18.12 -19.23 -10.19
N LEU A 469 -17.04 -19.78 -9.67
CA LEU A 469 -16.74 -19.84 -8.24
C LEU A 469 -15.37 -19.22 -7.99
N GLU A 470 -15.27 -18.28 -7.05
CA GLU A 470 -14.01 -17.62 -6.70
C GLU A 470 -13.71 -17.72 -5.21
N TYR A 471 -12.42 -17.91 -4.89
CA TYR A 471 -11.93 -17.92 -3.52
C TYR A 471 -10.93 -16.79 -3.27
N HIS A 472 -11.12 -16.05 -2.20
CA HIS A 472 -10.19 -15.05 -1.69
C HIS A 472 -9.50 -15.60 -0.43
N SER A 473 -8.16 -15.64 -0.43
CA SER A 473 -7.37 -16.17 0.70
C SER A 473 -7.21 -15.19 1.87
N ALA A 474 -7.40 -13.90 1.61
CA ALA A 474 -7.25 -12.82 2.56
C ALA A 474 -8.03 -11.57 2.11
N PRO A 475 -8.36 -10.65 3.03
CA PRO A 475 -8.95 -9.37 2.68
C PRO A 475 -8.03 -8.61 1.72
N GLY A 476 -8.57 -8.16 0.58
CA GLY A 476 -7.79 -7.43 -0.44
C GLY A 476 -6.86 -8.29 -1.29
N GLY A 477 -6.86 -9.63 -1.10
CA GLY A 477 -6.20 -10.59 -1.98
C GLY A 477 -6.93 -10.76 -3.31
N ALA A 478 -6.16 -11.09 -4.36
CA ALA A 478 -6.73 -11.36 -5.68
C ALA A 478 -7.63 -12.60 -5.64
N PRO A 479 -8.79 -12.60 -6.32
CA PRO A 479 -9.65 -13.78 -6.43
C PRO A 479 -8.91 -14.91 -7.13
N ARG A 480 -9.23 -16.14 -6.73
CA ARG A 480 -8.79 -17.37 -7.39
C ARG A 480 -10.00 -18.09 -7.93
N VAL A 481 -10.09 -18.24 -9.25
CA VAL A 481 -11.14 -19.02 -9.88
C VAL A 481 -10.97 -20.49 -9.50
N ILE A 482 -12.03 -21.09 -8.96
CA ILE A 482 -12.10 -22.50 -8.62
C ILE A 482 -12.74 -23.23 -9.80
N PRO A 483 -12.07 -24.24 -10.40
CA PRO A 483 -12.63 -25.02 -11.48
C PRO A 483 -13.92 -25.74 -11.05
N LEU A 484 -14.97 -25.60 -11.85
CA LEU A 484 -16.19 -26.39 -11.75
C LEU A 484 -16.04 -27.62 -12.63
N LEU A 485 -16.06 -28.81 -12.02
CA LEU A 485 -15.73 -30.08 -12.66
C LEU A 485 -16.99 -30.92 -12.78
N ALA A 486 -17.24 -31.56 -13.93
CA ALA A 486 -18.40 -32.43 -14.14
C ALA A 486 -17.97 -33.90 -14.30
N PRO A 487 -17.57 -34.59 -13.21
CA PRO A 487 -17.17 -36.00 -13.29
C PRO A 487 -18.36 -36.96 -13.47
N TYR A 488 -19.58 -36.50 -13.17
CA TYR A 488 -20.82 -37.28 -13.31
C TYR A 488 -21.88 -36.45 -14.05
N PRO A 489 -22.79 -37.08 -14.81
CA PRO A 489 -23.87 -36.38 -15.51
C PRO A 489 -24.72 -35.52 -14.57
N GLY A 490 -25.02 -34.28 -14.98
CA GLY A 490 -25.93 -33.38 -14.26
C GLY A 490 -25.37 -32.71 -13.01
N LEU A 491 -24.13 -33.02 -12.60
CA LEU A 491 -23.55 -32.53 -11.34
C LEU A 491 -22.18 -31.89 -11.57
N ARG A 492 -21.94 -30.76 -10.90
CA ARG A 492 -20.65 -30.07 -10.92
C ARG A 492 -20.07 -30.02 -9.51
N THR A 493 -18.86 -30.54 -9.34
CA THR A 493 -18.08 -30.53 -8.10
C THR A 493 -16.90 -29.59 -8.19
N PHE A 494 -16.36 -29.21 -7.05
CA PHE A 494 -15.10 -28.47 -6.95
C PHE A 494 -14.30 -28.99 -5.76
N SER A 495 -12.98 -28.81 -5.82
CA SER A 495 -12.12 -29.04 -4.68
C SER A 495 -10.94 -28.07 -4.70
N PHE A 496 -10.60 -27.53 -3.53
CA PHE A 496 -9.39 -26.76 -3.35
C PHE A 496 -8.83 -26.91 -1.93
N ARG A 497 -7.63 -26.39 -1.72
CA ARG A 497 -7.02 -26.24 -0.40
C ARG A 497 -6.43 -24.86 -0.21
N SER A 498 -6.37 -24.41 1.04
CA SER A 498 -5.70 -23.17 1.48
C SER A 498 -4.96 -23.42 2.80
N ALA A 499 -3.94 -22.64 3.12
CA ALA A 499 -3.20 -22.71 4.38
C ALA A 499 -4.13 -22.48 5.60
N THR A 500 -5.06 -21.54 5.45
CA THR A 500 -6.10 -21.21 6.43
C THR A 500 -7.40 -20.82 5.72
N MET A 501 -8.53 -20.92 6.43
CA MET A 501 -9.86 -20.44 6.02
C MET A 501 -10.38 -19.30 6.89
N THR A 502 -9.65 -18.89 7.94
CA THR A 502 -10.09 -17.87 8.89
C THR A 502 -10.52 -16.56 8.24
N HIS A 503 -9.87 -16.20 7.13
CA HIS A 503 -10.17 -15.00 6.35
C HIS A 503 -10.55 -15.34 4.90
N GLY A 504 -10.94 -16.61 4.68
CA GLY A 504 -11.32 -17.14 3.39
C GLY A 504 -12.72 -16.67 3.03
N ARG A 505 -12.90 -16.21 1.79
CA ARG A 505 -14.23 -15.89 1.25
C ARG A 505 -14.44 -16.62 -0.07
N LEU A 506 -15.47 -17.45 -0.13
CA LEU A 506 -15.90 -18.15 -1.35
C LEU A 506 -17.13 -17.44 -1.92
N VAL A 507 -17.07 -17.03 -3.18
CA VAL A 507 -18.15 -16.30 -3.86
C VAL A 507 -18.59 -17.08 -5.09
N ALA A 508 -19.88 -17.37 -5.17
CA ALA A 508 -20.52 -17.96 -6.33
C ALA A 508 -21.16 -16.87 -7.19
N TYR A 509 -20.98 -16.97 -8.50
CA TYR A 509 -21.50 -16.01 -9.48
C TYR A 509 -22.40 -16.69 -10.50
N ALA A 510 -23.42 -15.96 -10.96
CA ALA A 510 -24.26 -16.32 -12.10
C ALA A 510 -23.53 -16.06 -13.43
N ALA A 511 -24.18 -16.47 -14.54
CA ALA A 511 -23.62 -16.35 -15.88
C ALA A 511 -23.43 -14.90 -16.36
N ASP A 512 -24.23 -13.96 -15.84
CA ASP A 512 -24.11 -12.53 -16.09
C ASP A 512 -22.98 -11.86 -15.26
N GLY A 513 -22.32 -12.62 -14.39
CA GLY A 513 -21.24 -12.14 -13.52
C GLY A 513 -21.71 -11.57 -12.18
N SER A 514 -23.00 -11.59 -11.88
CA SER A 514 -23.55 -11.15 -10.60
C SER A 514 -23.27 -12.16 -9.47
N PRO A 515 -22.88 -11.74 -8.25
CA PRO A 515 -22.68 -12.65 -7.14
C PRO A 515 -24.04 -13.16 -6.62
N ILE A 516 -24.18 -14.48 -6.49
CA ILE A 516 -25.43 -15.14 -6.05
C ILE A 516 -25.34 -15.74 -4.64
N ALA A 517 -24.13 -16.03 -4.16
CA ALA A 517 -23.90 -16.43 -2.77
C ALA A 517 -22.46 -16.13 -2.34
N THR A 518 -22.27 -15.84 -1.05
CA THR A 518 -20.96 -15.64 -0.42
C THR A 518 -20.90 -16.46 0.86
N TYR A 519 -19.77 -17.15 1.05
CA TYR A 519 -19.51 -18.01 2.20
C TYR A 519 -18.18 -17.61 2.82
N ASP A 520 -18.21 -16.88 3.93
CA ASP A 520 -17.07 -16.48 4.75
C ASP A 520 -17.20 -17.01 6.18
N GLU A 521 -18.38 -16.90 6.79
CA GLU A 521 -18.62 -17.42 8.14
C GLU A 521 -18.54 -18.95 8.20
N GLU A 522 -19.09 -19.67 7.22
CA GLU A 522 -19.06 -21.13 7.17
C GLU A 522 -17.63 -21.66 6.98
N LEU A 523 -16.83 -20.95 6.18
CA LEU A 523 -15.41 -21.25 6.00
C LEU A 523 -14.61 -21.00 7.28
N ALA A 524 -14.94 -19.96 8.04
CA ALA A 524 -14.31 -19.70 9.33
C ALA A 524 -14.75 -20.71 10.40
N ALA A 525 -16.04 -21.04 10.46
CA ALA A 525 -16.63 -21.97 11.43
C ALA A 525 -16.14 -23.41 11.27
N ALA A 526 -15.80 -23.81 10.04
CA ALA A 526 -15.13 -25.07 9.74
C ALA A 526 -13.84 -25.33 10.56
N LEU A 527 -13.23 -24.29 11.13
CA LEU A 527 -12.07 -24.41 12.04
C LEU A 527 -12.45 -24.70 13.50
N ALA A 528 -13.65 -24.31 13.94
CA ALA A 528 -14.09 -24.37 15.33
C ALA A 528 -14.71 -25.73 15.71
N VAL A 529 -15.38 -26.41 14.76
CA VAL A 529 -16.20 -27.59 15.04
C VAL A 529 -15.38 -28.88 15.26
N SER A 530 -14.09 -28.92 14.96
CA SER A 530 -13.26 -30.16 15.08
C SER A 530 -12.52 -30.34 16.41
N GLY A 531 -12.89 -29.57 17.44
CA GLY A 531 -12.21 -29.53 18.75
C GLY A 531 -12.68 -30.55 19.81
N ALA A 532 -13.22 -31.71 19.44
CA ALA A 532 -13.55 -32.75 20.42
C ALA A 532 -13.14 -34.15 19.93
N PRO A 533 -12.33 -34.92 20.68
CA PRO A 533 -12.23 -36.35 20.48
C PRO A 533 -13.30 -37.04 21.35
N ARG A 534 -14.09 -37.95 20.78
CA ARG A 534 -14.59 -39.09 21.56
C ARG A 534 -14.39 -40.37 20.76
N ASN A 535 -13.65 -41.26 21.43
CA ASN A 535 -13.35 -42.62 21.03
C ASN A 535 -14.63 -43.41 20.77
N GLY A 536 -14.47 -44.47 19.96
CA GLY A 536 -15.55 -45.29 19.44
C GLY A 536 -16.51 -45.85 20.49
N ALA A 537 -17.79 -45.78 20.15
CA ALA A 537 -18.81 -46.75 20.49
C ALA A 537 -19.80 -46.78 19.30
N PRO A 538 -20.29 -47.95 18.88
CA PRO A 538 -21.27 -48.04 17.81
C PRO A 538 -22.63 -47.52 18.30
N PRO A 539 -23.51 -47.06 17.39
CA PRO A 539 -24.84 -46.60 17.77
C PRO A 539 -25.67 -47.79 18.26
N ALA A 540 -26.38 -47.58 19.37
CA ALA A 540 -27.51 -48.44 19.74
C ALA A 540 -28.77 -47.85 19.08
N ASP A 541 -29.43 -48.64 18.24
CA ASP A 541 -30.82 -48.43 17.80
C ASP A 541 -31.81 -48.82 18.92
N PRO A 542 -33.09 -48.40 18.86
CA PRO A 542 -33.67 -47.17 18.32
C PRO A 542 -34.11 -46.19 19.43
#